data_AF-E1VKC2-F1
#
_entry.id   AF-E1VKC2-F1
#
_cell.length_a   1.000
_cell.length_b   1.000
_cell.length_c   1.000
_cell.angle_alpha   90.00
_cell.angle_beta   90.00
_cell.angle_gamma   90.00
#
_symmetry.space_group_name_H-M   'P 1'
#
loop_
_entity.id
_entity.type
_entity.pdbx_description
1 polymer ?
#
loop_
_entity_poly.entity_id
_entity_poly.type
_entity_poly.pdbx_seq_one_letter_code
_entity_poly.pdbx_strand_id
1 'polypeptide(L)'
;MKIIMVKKRMANGEWCSKCGEIDALMQKHDHHKRIDEVLVAEENNPLSPGTLLASRLQVSQAPFFVVEFEDGREQVYTVYLKFAKEVLNLSDDGLKQLFLHRS
;
A
#
# COMPACT_ATOMS: atom_id res chain seq x y z
N MET A 1 3.71 -12.81 10.42
CA MET A 1 3.07 -12.08 9.29
C MET A 1 3.79 -10.76 9.12
N LYS A 2 4.28 -10.46 7.92
CA LYS A 2 4.98 -9.22 7.60
C LYS A 2 4.19 -8.44 6.54
N ILE A 3 4.04 -7.14 6.73
CA ILE A 3 3.28 -6.26 5.85
C ILE A 3 4.24 -5.26 5.20
N ILE A 4 4.37 -5.36 3.89
CA ILE A 4 5.18 -4.46 3.07
C ILE A 4 4.26 -3.51 2.30
N MET A 5 4.53 -2.21 2.40
CA MET A 5 3.87 -1.20 1.58
C MET A 5 4.82 -0.73 0.48
N VAL A 6 4.35 -0.71 -0.77
CA VAL A 6 5.13 -0.16 -1.88
C VAL A 6 4.52 1.16 -2.35
N LYS A 7 5.32 2.22 -2.29
CA LYS A 7 4.96 3.57 -2.77
C LYS A 7 5.67 3.84 -4.09
N LYS A 8 5.04 4.55 -5.02
CA LYS A 8 5.68 4.95 -6.29
C LYS A 8 6.10 6.41 -6.26
N ARG A 9 7.36 6.65 -6.63
CA ARG A 9 7.93 7.95 -6.96
C ARG A 9 7.98 8.11 -8.47
N MET A 10 7.34 9.14 -8.98
CA MET A 10 7.28 9.44 -10.41
C MET A 10 8.62 9.97 -10.92
N ALA A 11 8.79 9.99 -12.24
CA ALA A 11 10.02 10.45 -12.88
C ALA A 11 10.38 11.92 -12.53
N ASN A 12 9.38 12.74 -12.20
CA ASN A 12 9.57 14.13 -11.77
C ASN A 12 9.99 14.27 -10.29
N GLY A 13 10.14 13.16 -9.57
CA GLY A 13 10.51 13.14 -8.15
C GLY A 13 9.32 13.26 -7.18
N GLU A 14 8.11 13.52 -7.68
CA GLU A 14 6.91 13.59 -6.85
C GLU A 14 6.37 12.20 -6.50
N TRP A 15 5.66 12.12 -5.39
CA TRP A 15 4.88 10.94 -5.04
C TRP A 15 3.65 10.85 -5.92
N CYS A 16 3.28 9.63 -6.35
CA CYS A 16 2.03 9.43 -7.06
C CYS A 16 0.85 9.97 -6.22
N SER A 17 -0.10 10.69 -6.82
CA SER A 17 -1.21 11.33 -6.10
C SER A 17 -1.99 10.36 -5.20
N LYS A 18 -2.18 9.11 -5.65
CA LYS A 18 -2.81 8.05 -4.86
C LYS A 18 -2.02 7.67 -3.61
N CYS A 19 -0.69 7.77 -3.64
CA CYS A 19 0.13 7.51 -2.45
C CYS A 19 -0.18 8.53 -1.35
N GLY A 20 -0.42 9.80 -1.70
CA GLY A 20 -0.79 10.84 -0.75
C GLY A 20 -2.17 10.59 -0.11
N GLU A 21 -3.18 10.27 -0.92
CA GLU A 21 -4.52 9.94 -0.42
C GLU A 21 -4.49 8.74 0.55
N ILE A 22 -3.82 7.65 0.16
CA ILE A 22 -3.76 6.44 1.00
C ILE A 22 -2.94 6.68 2.27
N ASP A 23 -1.85 7.46 2.21
CA ASP A 23 -1.06 7.79 3.41
C ASP A 23 -1.89 8.56 4.45
N ALA A 24 -2.66 9.55 4.00
CA ALA A 24 -3.57 10.31 4.88
C ALA A 24 -4.64 9.41 5.51
N LEU A 25 -5.23 8.49 4.72
CA LEU A 25 -6.19 7.52 5.23
C LEU A 25 -5.55 6.56 6.23
N MET A 26 -4.32 6.12 5.99
CA MET A 26 -3.60 5.25 6.91
C MET A 26 -3.24 5.95 8.22
N GLN A 27 -2.88 7.23 8.17
CA GLN A 27 -2.64 8.04 9.37
C GLN A 27 -3.91 8.19 10.21
N LYS A 28 -5.05 8.47 9.56
CA LYS A 28 -6.35 8.64 10.25
C LYS A 28 -6.78 7.40 11.05
N HIS A 29 -6.40 6.21 10.59
CA HIS A 29 -6.75 4.94 11.23
C HIS A 29 -5.57 4.28 11.96
N ASP A 30 -4.47 4.99 12.21
CA ASP A 30 -3.25 4.48 12.86
C ASP A 30 -2.65 3.23 12.17
N HIS A 31 -3.01 2.98 10.90
CA HIS A 31 -2.61 1.80 10.15
C HIS A 31 -1.12 1.81 9.77
N HIS A 32 -0.47 2.98 9.78
CA HIS A 32 0.97 3.10 9.52
C HIS A 32 1.81 2.25 10.49
N LYS A 33 1.35 2.11 11.75
CA LYS A 33 2.03 1.30 12.79
C LYS A 33 1.99 -0.21 12.51
N ARG A 34 1.13 -0.65 11.59
CA ARG A 34 0.96 -2.05 11.21
C ARG A 34 1.83 -2.43 10.02
N ILE A 35 2.49 -1.46 9.37
CA ILE A 35 3.38 -1.71 8.25
C ILE A 35 4.77 -2.01 8.80
N ASP A 36 5.30 -3.18 8.46
CA ASP A 36 6.64 -3.58 8.87
C ASP A 36 7.72 -2.93 8.00
N GLU A 37 7.44 -2.75 6.71
CA GLU A 37 8.42 -2.25 5.74
C GLU A 37 7.76 -1.40 4.66
N VAL A 38 8.42 -0.29 4.28
CA VAL A 38 7.97 0.58 3.18
C VAL A 38 9.05 0.59 2.10
N LEU A 39 8.69 0.14 0.91
CA LEU A 39 9.55 0.13 -0.27
C LEU A 39 9.14 1.22 -1.27
N VAL A 40 10.13 1.76 -1.96
CA VAL A 40 9.91 2.80 -2.98
C VAL A 40 10.18 2.24 -4.36
N ALA A 41 9.14 2.25 -5.19
CA ALA A 41 9.20 2.01 -6.62
C ALA A 41 9.48 3.34 -7.33
N GLU A 42 10.66 3.47 -7.91
CA GLU A 42 11.08 4.68 -8.60
C GLU A 42 10.94 4.48 -10.11
N GLU A 43 10.23 5.39 -10.77
CA GLU A 43 10.02 5.30 -12.21
C GLU A 43 11.32 5.45 -13.03
N ASN A 44 12.25 6.27 -12.55
CA ASN A 44 13.56 6.45 -13.19
C ASN A 44 14.59 5.38 -12.79
N ASN A 45 14.30 4.54 -11.80
CA ASN A 45 15.25 3.57 -11.28
C ASN A 45 14.60 2.16 -11.26
N PRO A 46 14.80 1.37 -12.33
CA PRO A 46 14.22 0.03 -12.44
C PRO A 46 14.79 -0.96 -11.42
N LEU A 47 15.92 -0.64 -10.79
CA LEU A 47 16.56 -1.44 -9.77
C LEU A 47 16.15 -1.03 -8.35
N SER A 48 15.23 -0.07 -8.20
CA SER A 48 14.72 0.28 -6.89
C SER A 48 13.96 -0.90 -6.27
N PRO A 49 14.02 -1.09 -4.94
CA PRO A 49 13.48 -2.28 -4.30
C PRO A 49 11.96 -2.42 -4.53
N GLY A 50 11.22 -1.31 -4.55
CA GLY A 50 9.80 -1.33 -4.87
C GLY A 50 9.51 -1.68 -6.33
N THR A 51 10.37 -1.27 -7.27
CA THR A 51 10.20 -1.58 -8.70
C THR A 51 10.51 -3.05 -8.99
N LEU A 52 11.56 -3.60 -8.37
CA LEU A 52 11.89 -5.02 -8.45
C LEU A 52 10.76 -5.89 -7.88
N LEU A 53 10.22 -5.52 -6.71
CA LEU A 53 9.10 -6.24 -6.11
C LEU A 53 7.83 -6.16 -6.95
N ALA A 54 7.52 -4.96 -7.47
CA ALA A 54 6.41 -4.74 -8.38
C ALA A 54 6.52 -5.59 -9.65
N SER A 55 7.74 -5.69 -10.22
CA SER A 55 8.01 -6.51 -11.40
C SER A 55 7.85 -8.01 -11.12
N ARG A 56 8.40 -8.52 -10.01
CA ARG A 56 8.24 -9.93 -9.56
C ARG A 56 6.77 -10.30 -9.41
N LEU A 57 5.98 -9.40 -8.82
CA LEU A 57 4.56 -9.60 -8.55
C LEU A 57 3.65 -9.21 -9.73
N GLN A 58 4.23 -8.73 -10.85
CA GLN A 58 3.53 -8.23 -12.03
C GLN A 58 2.51 -7.12 -11.73
N VAL A 59 2.81 -6.29 -10.72
CA VAL A 59 1.98 -5.15 -10.31
C VAL A 59 2.51 -3.88 -10.97
N SER A 60 1.66 -3.19 -11.74
CA SER A 60 2.04 -1.91 -12.38
C SER A 60 1.49 -0.67 -11.67
N GLN A 61 0.58 -0.86 -10.71
CA GLN A 61 -0.11 0.24 -10.02
C GLN A 61 0.41 0.41 -8.59
N ALA A 62 0.54 1.66 -8.15
CA ALA A 62 0.95 2.01 -6.79
C ALA A 62 0.02 3.08 -6.20
N PRO A 63 -0.13 3.14 -4.86
CA PRO A 63 0.48 2.24 -3.87
C PRO A 63 -0.15 0.84 -3.87
N PHE A 64 0.61 -0.18 -3.47
CA PHE A 64 0.11 -1.53 -3.22
C PHE A 64 0.74 -2.11 -1.96
N PHE A 65 0.12 -3.17 -1.43
CA PHE A 65 0.53 -3.83 -0.20
C PHE A 65 0.81 -5.30 -0.47
N VAL A 66 1.85 -5.83 0.16
CA VAL A 66 2.22 -7.24 0.11
C VAL A 66 2.20 -7.76 1.53
N VAL A 67 1.49 -8.87 1.73
CA VAL A 67 1.40 -9.54 3.00
C VAL A 67 2.10 -10.88 2.87
N GLU A 68 3.18 -11.03 3.62
CA GLU A 68 3.93 -12.28 3.73
C GLU A 68 3.43 -13.05 4.96
N PHE A 69 2.85 -14.22 4.72
CA PHE A 69 2.43 -15.14 5.76
C PHE A 69 3.60 -16.02 6.19
N GLU A 70 3.53 -16.56 7.42
CA GLU A 70 4.59 -17.39 7.99
C GLU A 70 4.81 -18.71 7.23
N ASP A 71 3.78 -19.16 6.52
CA ASP A 71 3.81 -20.33 5.62
C ASP A 71 4.48 -20.05 4.26
N GLY A 72 5.04 -18.85 4.07
CA GLY A 72 5.72 -18.43 2.84
C GLY A 72 4.77 -17.98 1.71
N ARG A 73 3.46 -17.94 1.96
CA ARG A 73 2.49 -17.37 1.01
C ARG A 73 2.58 -15.85 0.99
N GLU A 74 2.47 -15.27 -0.21
CA GLU A 74 2.46 -13.82 -0.44
C GLU A 74 1.08 -13.42 -0.99
N GLN A 75 0.45 -12.40 -0.41
CA GLN A 75 -0.82 -11.87 -0.88
C GLN A 75 -0.69 -10.40 -1.22
N VAL A 76 -1.04 -10.06 -2.46
CA VAL A 76 -0.97 -8.69 -2.97
C VAL A 76 -2.32 -8.01 -2.91
N TYR A 77 -2.33 -6.79 -2.39
CA TYR A 77 -3.49 -5.91 -2.36
C TYR A 77 -3.19 -4.59 -3.06
N THR A 78 -3.84 -4.35 -4.19
CA THR A 78 -3.79 -3.06 -4.93
C THR A 78 -4.89 -2.09 -4.48
N VAL A 79 -5.84 -2.56 -3.66
CA VAL A 79 -6.95 -1.78 -3.13
C VAL A 79 -6.81 -1.67 -1.62
N TYR A 80 -6.53 -0.46 -1.13
CA TYR A 80 -6.34 -0.17 0.30
C TYR A 80 -7.52 -0.63 1.17
N LEU A 81 -8.77 -0.40 0.74
CA LEU A 81 -9.96 -0.79 1.52
C LEU A 81 -10.04 -2.30 1.74
N LYS A 82 -9.69 -3.08 0.70
CA LYS A 82 -9.67 -4.54 0.77
C LYS A 82 -8.58 -5.00 1.74
N PHE A 83 -7.39 -4.44 1.62
CA PHE A 83 -6.28 -4.66 2.55
C PHE A 83 -6.67 -4.31 3.99
N ALA A 84 -7.18 -3.11 4.24
CA ALA A 84 -7.54 -2.65 5.57
C ALA A 84 -8.62 -3.53 6.21
N LYS A 85 -9.61 -3.98 5.43
CA LYS A 85 -10.65 -4.89 5.93
C LYS A 85 -10.11 -6.28 6.26
N GLU A 86 -9.35 -6.88 5.34
CA GLU A 86 -8.91 -8.28 5.49
C GLU A 86 -7.69 -8.45 6.41
N VAL A 87 -6.81 -7.44 6.47
CA VAL A 87 -5.51 -7.54 7.15
C VAL A 87 -5.44 -6.66 8.39
N LEU A 88 -6.01 -5.47 8.33
CA LEU A 88 -6.01 -4.52 9.45
C LEU A 88 -7.30 -4.59 10.29
N ASN A 89 -8.23 -5.48 9.91
CA ASN A 89 -9.51 -5.70 10.57
C ASN A 89 -10.34 -4.41 10.72
N LEU A 90 -10.29 -3.54 9.71
CA LEU A 90 -11.06 -2.30 9.69
C LEU A 90 -12.56 -2.61 9.71
N SER A 91 -13.24 -2.15 10.76
CA SER A 91 -14.68 -2.31 10.93
C SER A 91 -15.49 -1.64 9.81
N ASP A 92 -16.71 -2.15 9.59
CA ASP A 92 -17.66 -1.58 8.62
C ASP A 92 -17.96 -0.10 8.89
N ASP A 93 -17.99 0.31 10.16
CA ASP A 93 -18.12 1.72 10.56
C ASP A 93 -16.93 2.58 10.11
N GLY A 94 -15.70 2.06 10.27
CA GLY A 94 -14.49 2.72 9.80
C GLY A 94 -14.50 2.89 8.28
N LEU A 95 -14.96 1.89 7.54
CA LEU A 95 -15.16 1.97 6.09
C LEU A 95 -16.17 3.05 5.71
N LYS A 96 -17.32 3.15 6.40
CA LYS A 96 -18.33 4.20 6.12
C LYS A 96 -17.76 5.61 6.30
N GLN A 97 -16.95 5.83 7.34
CA GLN A 97 -16.31 7.13 7.57
C GLN A 97 -15.31 7.52 6.46
N LEU A 98 -14.69 6.54 5.79
CA LEU A 98 -13.84 6.75 4.62
C LEU A 98 -14.64 7.20 3.39
N PHE A 99 -15.85 6.65 3.19
CA PHE A 99 -16.70 7.00 2.05
C PHE A 99 -17.43 8.34 2.23
N LEU A 100 -17.76 8.74 3.47
CA LEU A 100 -18.46 9.99 3.78
C LEU A 100 -17.63 11.26 3.52
N HIS A 101 -16.30 11.18 3.43
CA HIS A 101 -15.41 12.32 3.15
C HIS A 101 -15.10 12.53 1.66
N ARG A 102 -15.77 11.79 0.75
CA ARG A 102 -15.61 11.93 -0.71
C ARG A 102 -16.77 12.69 -1.39
N SER A 103 -17.60 13.39 -0.63
CA SER A 103 -18.73 14.21 -1.11
C SER A 103 -18.40 15.70 -1.12
#